data_AF-A0A7I7M3Z0-F1
#
_entry.id   AF-A0A7I7M3Z0-F1
#
_cell.length_a   1.000
_cell.length_b   1.000
_cell.length_c   1.000
_cell.angle_alpha   90.00
_cell.angle_beta   90.00
_cell.angle_gamma   90.00
#
_symmetry.space_group_name_H-M   'P 1'
#
loop_
_entity.id
_entity.type
_entity.pdbx_description
1 polymer ?
#
loop_
_entity_poly.entity_id
_entity_poly.type
_entity_poly.pdbx_seq_one_letter_code
_entity_poly.pdbx_strand_id
1 'polypeptide(L)'
;MRLWFAGWDPADFKTEPKKFLEVEQKDHFGAYGEFAESMSRVLKPGGLLIMHLGETATVNMATSIQPLLSEHFDICFAGRESVTDTESHGLRDKGSTVAHWYIFATSRG
;
A
#
# COMPACT_ATOMS: atom_id res chain seq x y z
N MET A 1 -7.73 3.90 -3.81
CA MET A 1 -6.37 4.44 -3.60
C MET A 1 -6.12 5.42 -4.73
N ARG A 2 -5.87 6.72 -4.46
CA ARG A 2 -5.62 7.69 -5.55
C ARG A 2 -4.16 7.56 -5.97
N LEU A 3 -3.87 6.82 -7.03
CA LEU A 3 -2.52 6.66 -7.57
C LEU A 3 -2.18 7.90 -8.43
N TRP A 4 -1.66 8.93 -7.79
CA TRP A 4 -0.95 10.00 -8.49
C TRP A 4 0.31 9.37 -9.09
N PHE A 5 0.64 9.69 -10.35
CA PHE A 5 1.76 9.17 -11.20
C PHE A 5 1.46 8.10 -12.25
N ALA A 6 0.26 7.56 -12.32
CA ALA A 6 0.05 6.37 -13.15
C ALA A 6 -0.45 6.67 -14.59
N GLY A 7 -0.68 7.95 -14.94
CA GLY A 7 -1.03 8.35 -16.31
C GLY A 7 -2.38 7.83 -16.82
N TRP A 8 -3.23 7.30 -15.93
CA TRP A 8 -4.50 6.65 -16.28
C TRP A 8 -5.67 7.64 -16.30
N ASP A 9 -6.52 7.49 -17.32
CA ASP A 9 -7.76 8.21 -17.48
C ASP A 9 -8.96 7.41 -16.94
N PRO A 10 -10.11 8.06 -16.69
CA PRO A 10 -11.33 7.37 -16.26
C PRO A 10 -11.80 6.24 -17.18
N ALA A 11 -11.39 6.26 -18.46
CA ALA A 11 -11.68 5.20 -19.41
C ALA A 11 -10.94 3.90 -19.05
N ASP A 12 -9.67 4.00 -18.68
CA ASP A 12 -8.81 2.85 -18.36
C ASP A 12 -9.35 2.09 -17.14
N PHE A 13 -9.90 2.81 -16.17
CA PHE A 13 -10.59 2.21 -15.02
C PHE A 13 -11.79 1.35 -15.40
N LYS A 14 -12.47 1.67 -16.51
CA LYS A 14 -13.63 0.91 -16.99
C LYS A 14 -13.21 -0.26 -17.87
N THR A 15 -12.19 -0.07 -18.71
CA THR A 15 -11.80 -1.05 -19.73
C THR A 15 -10.77 -2.05 -19.23
N GLU A 16 -9.88 -1.64 -18.30
CA GLU A 16 -8.76 -2.45 -17.85
C GLU A 16 -8.58 -2.46 -16.31
N PRO A 17 -9.66 -2.68 -15.52
CA PRO A 17 -9.61 -2.55 -14.06
C PRO A 17 -8.60 -3.49 -13.39
N LYS A 18 -8.26 -4.62 -14.02
CA LYS A 18 -7.28 -5.58 -13.47
C LYS A 18 -5.83 -5.08 -13.50
N LYS A 19 -5.52 -4.03 -14.28
CA LYS A 19 -4.19 -3.42 -14.30
C LYS A 19 -3.92 -2.50 -13.10
N PHE A 20 -4.93 -2.27 -12.27
CA PHE A 20 -4.81 -1.41 -11.12
C PHE A 20 -4.41 -2.21 -9.88
N LEU A 21 -3.38 -1.74 -9.21
CA LEU A 21 -2.88 -2.33 -7.96
C LEU A 21 -4.00 -2.53 -6.92
N GLU A 22 -4.96 -1.60 -6.86
CA GLU A 22 -6.10 -1.66 -5.92
C GLU A 22 -7.15 -2.73 -6.26
N VAL A 23 -7.16 -3.22 -7.50
CA VAL A 23 -7.99 -4.33 -7.93
C VAL A 23 -7.24 -5.64 -7.74
N GLU A 24 -5.97 -5.68 -8.16
CA GLU A 24 -5.13 -6.88 -8.02
C GLU A 24 -4.91 -7.28 -6.56
N GLN A 25 -4.74 -6.30 -5.65
CA GLN A 25 -4.56 -6.55 -4.21
C GLN A 25 -5.74 -7.30 -3.57
N LYS A 26 -6.91 -7.34 -4.21
CA LYS A 26 -8.09 -8.05 -3.70
C LYS A 26 -7.95 -9.56 -3.83
N ASP A 27 -7.16 -10.01 -4.80
CA ASP A 27 -6.88 -11.43 -5.06
C ASP A 27 -5.61 -11.88 -4.33
N HIS A 28 -4.52 -11.12 -4.46
CA HIS A 28 -3.25 -11.38 -3.77
C HIS A 28 -2.34 -10.15 -3.71
N PHE A 29 -1.31 -10.18 -2.86
CA PHE A 29 -0.36 -9.07 -2.72
C PHE A 29 0.88 -9.14 -3.65
N GLY A 30 0.97 -10.11 -4.56
CA GLY A 30 2.14 -10.30 -5.44
C GLY A 30 2.56 -9.05 -6.23
N ALA A 31 1.58 -8.27 -6.70
CA ALA A 31 1.76 -6.98 -7.35
C ALA A 31 2.68 -5.99 -6.61
N TYR A 32 2.74 -6.09 -5.28
CA TYR A 32 3.59 -5.23 -4.45
C TYR A 32 5.08 -5.56 -4.59
N GLY A 33 5.45 -6.77 -5.01
CA GLY A 33 6.83 -7.12 -5.35
C GLY A 33 7.27 -6.40 -6.63
N GLU A 34 6.47 -6.47 -7.69
CA GLU A 34 6.73 -5.74 -8.96
C GLU A 34 6.74 -4.22 -8.75
N PHE A 35 5.84 -3.73 -7.88
CA PHE A 35 5.84 -2.34 -7.44
C PHE A 35 7.15 -1.98 -6.73
N ALA A 36 7.61 -2.80 -5.78
CA ALA A 36 8.85 -2.56 -5.06
C ALA A 36 10.06 -2.51 -6.01
N GLU A 37 10.15 -3.49 -6.90
CA GLU A 37 11.20 -3.54 -7.92
C GLU A 37 11.17 -2.29 -8.82
N SER A 38 9.98 -1.84 -9.23
CA SER A 38 9.83 -0.63 -10.04
C SER A 38 10.23 0.63 -9.29
N MET A 39 9.85 0.75 -8.02
CA MET A 39 10.18 1.92 -7.21
C MET A 39 11.68 1.99 -6.88
N SER A 40 12.36 0.85 -6.66
CA SER A 40 13.81 0.85 -6.39
C SER A 40 14.62 1.35 -7.58
N ARG A 41 14.15 1.12 -8.81
CA ARG A 41 14.75 1.67 -10.04
C ARG A 41 14.50 3.16 -10.23
N VAL A 42 13.35 3.66 -9.78
CA VAL A 42 12.94 5.07 -9.96
C VAL A 42 13.54 5.96 -8.88
N LEU A 43 13.66 5.46 -7.66
CA LEU A 43 14.25 6.19 -6.54
C LEU A 43 15.76 6.31 -6.71
N LYS A 44 16.31 7.45 -6.31
CA LYS A 44 17.77 7.61 -6.18
C LYS A 44 18.31 6.63 -5.13
N PRO A 45 19.61 6.28 -5.16
CA PRO A 45 20.24 5.51 -4.10
C PRO A 45 19.98 6.12 -2.72
N GLY A 46 19.53 5.30 -1.75
CA GLY A 46 19.11 5.76 -0.42
C GLY A 46 17.81 6.57 -0.39
N GLY A 47 17.03 6.58 -1.48
CA GLY A 47 15.72 7.21 -1.55
C GLY A 47 14.72 6.55 -0.60
N LEU A 48 13.79 7.33 -0.07
CA LEU A 48 12.83 6.87 0.93
C LEU A 48 11.47 6.55 0.28
N LEU A 49 11.00 5.32 0.45
CA LEU A 49 9.64 4.88 0.18
C LEU A 49 8.83 4.94 1.47
N ILE A 50 7.67 5.60 1.42
CA ILE A 50 6.71 5.64 2.53
C ILE A 50 5.39 5.06 2.04
N MET A 51 4.88 4.04 2.71
CA MET A 51 3.60 3.41 2.38
C MET A 51 2.61 3.57 3.52
N HIS A 52 1.40 3.99 3.18
CA HIS A 52 0.24 3.99 4.07
C HIS A 52 -0.67 2.81 3.70
N LEU A 53 -0.83 1.87 4.63
CA LEU A 53 -1.50 0.60 4.41
C LEU A 53 -2.67 0.41 5.39
N GLY A 54 -3.61 -0.45 5.01
CA GLY A 54 -4.75 -0.80 5.84
C GLY A 54 -4.60 -2.14 6.54
N GLU A 55 -5.18 -2.25 7.73
CA GLU A 55 -5.48 -3.51 8.40
C GLU A 55 -6.99 -3.61 8.59
N THR A 56 -7.57 -4.76 8.28
CA THR A 56 -8.95 -5.12 8.59
C THR A 56 -8.95 -6.24 9.62
N ALA A 57 -10.13 -6.66 10.09
CA ALA A 57 -10.25 -7.77 11.04
C ALA A 57 -9.60 -9.09 10.56
N THR A 58 -9.46 -9.27 9.23
CA THR A 58 -8.96 -10.52 8.64
C THR A 58 -7.66 -10.37 7.85
N VAL A 59 -7.25 -9.15 7.52
CA VAL A 59 -6.10 -8.89 6.65
C VAL A 59 -5.26 -7.76 7.21
N ASN A 60 -3.98 -8.03 7.49
CA ASN A 60 -2.96 -7.04 7.78
C ASN A 60 -2.05 -6.86 6.57
N MET A 61 -2.26 -5.78 5.80
CA MET A 61 -1.48 -5.55 4.58
C MET A 61 0.01 -5.31 4.88
N ALA A 62 0.36 -4.69 6.02
CA ALA A 62 1.75 -4.43 6.35
C ALA A 62 2.53 -5.75 6.51
N THR A 63 1.97 -6.73 7.22
CA THR A 63 2.58 -8.05 7.36
C THR A 63 2.71 -8.78 6.03
N SER A 64 1.73 -8.65 5.14
CA SER A 64 1.78 -9.30 3.82
C SER A 64 2.75 -8.65 2.84
N ILE A 65 2.92 -7.32 2.91
CA ILE A 65 3.69 -6.54 1.92
C ILE A 65 5.15 -6.38 2.33
N GLN A 66 5.47 -6.29 3.64
CA GLN A 66 6.85 -6.12 4.11
C GLN A 66 7.86 -7.12 3.53
N PRO A 67 7.57 -8.43 3.44
CA PRO A 67 8.50 -9.38 2.84
C PRO A 67 8.83 -9.03 1.38
N LEU A 68 7.81 -8.64 0.60
CA LEU A 68 7.95 -8.27 -0.82
C LEU A 68 8.78 -6.98 -0.98
N LEU A 69 8.56 -5.99 -0.10
CA LEU A 69 9.38 -4.76 -0.11
C LEU A 69 10.84 -5.06 0.26
N SER A 70 11.06 -5.99 1.19
CA SER A 70 12.39 -6.28 1.75
C SER A 70 13.34 -6.94 0.75
N GLU A 71 12.84 -7.37 -0.40
CA GLU A 71 13.66 -7.85 -1.52
C GLU A 71 14.49 -6.70 -2.13
N HIS A 72 13.94 -5.48 -2.18
CA HIS A 72 14.58 -4.31 -2.81
C HIS A 72 14.89 -3.14 -1.87
N PHE A 73 14.26 -3.11 -0.69
CA PHE A 73 14.40 -2.03 0.27
C PHE A 73 14.85 -2.53 1.64
N ASP A 74 15.48 -1.64 2.40
CA ASP A 74 15.68 -1.82 3.83
C ASP A 74 14.53 -1.19 4.61
N ILE A 75 13.76 -2.00 5.34
CA ILE A 75 12.68 -1.51 6.19
C ILE A 75 13.28 -0.81 7.41
N CYS A 76 13.08 0.50 7.50
CA CYS A 76 13.60 1.31 8.61
C CYS A 76 12.61 1.37 9.78
N PHE A 77 11.31 1.41 9.48
CA PHE A 77 10.26 1.54 10.49
C PHE A 77 8.92 1.01 9.98
N ALA A 78 8.13 0.46 10.90
CA ALA A 78 6.74 0.08 10.68
C ALA A 78 5.90 0.48 11.90
N GLY A 79 5.01 1.44 11.72
CA GLY A 79 4.12 1.94 12.77
C GLY A 79 2.68 1.52 12.54
N ARG A 80 1.96 1.16 13.61
CA ARG A 80 0.54 0.83 13.60
C ARG A 80 -0.25 1.88 14.39
N GLU A 81 -1.34 2.36 13.80
CA GLU A 81 -2.29 3.29 14.39
C GLU A 81 -3.68 2.65 14.41
N SER A 82 -4.21 2.35 15.59
CA SER A 82 -5.55 1.75 15.72
C SER A 82 -6.63 2.81 15.45
N VAL A 83 -7.67 2.44 14.71
CA VAL A 83 -8.84 3.30 14.46
C VAL A 83 -10.15 2.72 14.99
N THR A 84 -10.09 1.60 15.71
CA THR A 84 -11.26 0.91 16.29
C THR A 84 -12.09 1.79 17.20
N ASP A 85 -11.43 2.67 17.96
CA ASP A 85 -12.06 3.43 19.05
C ASP A 85 -12.32 4.90 18.66
N THR A 86 -12.28 5.20 17.35
CA THR A 86 -12.57 6.54 16.86
C THR A 86 -14.08 6.80 16.96
N GLU A 87 -14.47 8.00 17.39
CA GLU A 87 -15.88 8.42 17.35
C GLU A 87 -16.41 8.39 15.91
N SER A 88 -17.65 7.94 15.71
CA SER A 88 -18.23 7.88 14.37
C SER A 88 -18.79 9.21 13.89
N HIS A 89 -18.93 10.21 14.77
CA HIS A 89 -19.52 11.52 14.46
C HIS A 89 -20.81 11.43 13.61
N GLY A 90 -21.60 10.35 13.81
CA GLY A 90 -22.84 10.10 13.05
C GLY A 90 -22.66 9.46 11.67
N LEU A 91 -21.43 9.13 11.25
CA LEU A 91 -21.16 8.41 10.00
C LEU A 91 -21.38 6.91 10.18
N ARG A 92 -22.29 6.36 9.36
CA ARG A 92 -22.71 4.96 9.42
C ARG A 92 -21.71 3.98 8.77
N ASP A 93 -20.87 4.49 7.87
CA ASP A 93 -19.94 3.68 7.09
C ASP A 93 -18.50 4.07 7.43
N LYS A 94 -17.84 3.28 8.28
CA LYS A 94 -16.42 3.45 8.63
C LYS A 94 -15.48 2.59 7.78
N GLY A 95 -15.99 1.90 6.77
CA GLY A 95 -15.22 0.86 6.11
C GLY A 95 -14.83 -0.27 7.08
N SER A 96 -14.05 -1.24 6.60
CA SER A 96 -13.61 -2.41 7.38
C SER A 96 -12.26 -2.23 8.07
N THR A 97 -11.65 -1.06 7.97
CA THR A 97 -10.30 -0.79 8.48
C THR A 97 -10.31 -0.66 10.00
N VAL A 98 -9.50 -1.47 10.67
CA VAL A 98 -9.32 -1.47 12.13
C VAL A 98 -8.03 -0.78 12.56
N ALA A 99 -7.04 -0.70 11.66
CA ALA A 99 -5.82 0.07 11.88
C ALA A 99 -5.21 0.56 10.56
N HIS A 100 -4.44 1.64 10.66
CA HIS A 100 -3.55 2.12 9.62
C HIS A 100 -2.11 1.72 9.95
N TRP A 101 -1.34 1.44 8.91
CA TRP A 101 0.07 1.14 9.01
C TRP A 101 0.90 2.10 8.17
N TYR A 102 2.05 2.49 8.69
CA TYR A 102 3.03 3.32 8.00
C TYR A 102 4.35 2.58 7.92
N ILE A 103 4.79 2.23 6.71
CA ILE A 103 6.10 1.61 6.46
C ILE A 103 7.02 2.64 5.85
N PHE A 104 8.22 2.75 6.42
CA PHE A 104 9.31 3.57 5.92
C PHE A 104 10.44 2.64 5.51
N ALA A 105 10.88 2.76 4.26
CA ALA A 105 11.91 1.89 3.71
C ALA A 105 12.87 2.65 2.80
N THR A 106 14.17 2.39 2.90
CA THR A 106 15.20 3.03 2.07
C THR A 106 15.61 2.12 0.92
N SER A 107 15.73 2.68 -0.29
CA SER A 107 16.16 1.94 -1.47
C SER A 107 17.60 1.48 -1.29
N ARG A 108 17.83 0.18 -1.54
CA ARG A 108 19.17 -0.36 -1.71
C ARG A 108 19.71 0.18 -3.04
N GLY A 109 20.90 0.77 -3.01
CA GLY A 109 21.57 1.30 -4.20
C GLY A 109 22.07 0.20 -5.13
#